data_AF-A0A7W7CMA6-F1
#
_entry.id   AF-A0A7W7CMA6-F1
#
_cell.length_a   1.000
_cell.length_b   1.000
_cell.length_c   1.000
_cell.angle_alpha   90.00
_cell.angle_beta   90.00
_cell.angle_gamma   90.00
#
_symmetry.space_group_name_H-M   'P 1'
#
loop_
_entity.id
_entity.type
_entity.pdbx_description
1 polymer ?
#
loop_
_entity_poly.entity_id
_entity_poly.type
_entity_poly.pdbx_seq_one_letter_code
_entity_poly.pdbx_strand_id
1 'polypeptide(L)'
;MIGVERLRAALRERWDLTDPAVEVHDGGMNSATWFVTDGEQRWVAKAVVPAARESFRGGLAVATALETAGIPAGAPRPTRLGDLVADVDGVPVGLLTWVPGAEPDDQRVIGATLGRVHRALRDVSVPGAERFHWVDPRAGHLDVEPWVRPAVSAAVTAWDRLDPTTLTWGLLHTDPAPEAFRVERGVCGVIDWSVALAGPLLYDLASAVMYVGGPGHAAALVESYLDQGVVPRAEVERALPVMFRFRMAVQADYFARRLATNDLTGIDSDAENWKGLAAARAGL
;
A
#
# COMPACT_ATOMS: atom_id res chain seq x y z
N MET A 1 9.49 18.85 -6.89
CA MET A 1 9.70 17.54 -7.52
C MET A 1 11.18 17.41 -7.87
N ILE A 2 11.81 16.27 -7.62
CA ILE A 2 13.23 16.06 -7.94
C ILE A 2 13.39 16.01 -9.46
N GLY A 3 14.30 16.80 -10.02
CA GLY A 3 14.59 16.75 -11.45
C GLY A 3 15.36 15.48 -11.84
N VAL A 4 15.12 14.95 -13.04
CA VAL A 4 15.75 13.71 -13.54
C VAL A 4 17.28 13.73 -13.44
N GLU A 5 17.92 14.82 -13.86
CA GLU A 5 19.39 14.95 -13.78
C GLU A 5 19.91 14.94 -12.35
N ARG A 6 19.16 15.53 -11.42
CA ARG A 6 19.51 15.52 -10.01
C ARG A 6 19.39 14.12 -9.42
N LEU A 7 18.33 13.39 -9.77
CA LEU A 7 18.15 12.01 -9.38
C LEU A 7 19.27 11.11 -9.94
N ARG A 8 19.64 11.27 -11.21
CA ARG A 8 20.78 10.55 -11.82
C ARG A 8 22.10 10.80 -11.08
N ALA A 9 22.38 12.03 -10.69
CA ALA A 9 23.56 12.34 -9.90
C ALA A 9 23.54 11.64 -8.53
N ALA A 10 22.40 11.72 -7.82
CA ALA A 10 22.23 11.04 -6.54
C ALA A 10 22.35 9.52 -6.63
N LEU A 11 21.83 8.91 -7.70
CA LEU A 11 21.94 7.47 -7.96
C LEU A 11 23.40 7.02 -8.09
N ARG A 12 24.23 7.78 -8.81
CA ARG A 12 25.68 7.51 -8.91
C ARG A 12 26.39 7.70 -7.56
N GLU A 13 26.13 8.82 -6.90
CA GLU A 13 26.81 9.18 -5.65
C GLU A 13 26.45 8.26 -4.48
N ARG A 14 25.17 7.88 -4.35
CA ARG A 14 24.63 7.21 -3.16
C ARG A 14 24.40 5.73 -3.34
N TRP A 15 24.16 5.24 -4.56
CA TRP A 15 23.91 3.81 -4.84
C TRP A 15 24.97 3.15 -5.73
N ASP A 16 25.99 3.90 -6.16
CA ASP A 16 27.09 3.39 -7.00
C ASP A 16 26.59 2.83 -8.34
N LEU A 17 25.53 3.43 -8.90
CA LEU A 17 25.16 3.19 -10.29
C LEU A 17 26.20 3.85 -11.21
N THR A 18 26.50 3.22 -12.35
CA THR A 18 27.55 3.70 -13.26
C THR A 18 26.99 4.74 -14.22
N ASP A 19 25.96 4.37 -14.98
CA ASP A 19 25.30 5.25 -15.95
C ASP A 19 23.77 5.07 -15.91
N PRO A 20 23.11 5.53 -14.82
CA PRO A 20 21.70 5.26 -14.63
C PRO A 20 20.83 6.02 -15.64
N ALA A 21 20.11 5.28 -16.48
CA ALA A 21 18.99 5.82 -17.23
C ALA A 21 17.75 5.90 -16.32
N VAL A 22 17.09 7.06 -16.35
CA VAL A 22 15.97 7.41 -15.48
C VAL A 22 14.81 7.88 -16.35
N GLU A 23 13.65 7.24 -16.17
CA GLU A 23 12.38 7.53 -16.83
C GLU A 23 11.30 7.82 -15.79
N VAL A 24 10.51 8.87 -16.02
CA VAL A 24 9.38 9.21 -15.13
C VAL A 24 8.30 8.15 -15.28
N HIS A 25 7.80 7.62 -14.16
CA HIS A 25 6.70 6.65 -14.15
C HIS A 25 5.37 7.28 -13.69
N ASP A 26 5.41 8.34 -12.87
CA ASP A 26 4.24 9.05 -12.28
C ASP A 26 3.19 8.17 -11.55
N GLY A 27 3.46 6.88 -11.35
CA GLY A 27 2.44 5.90 -10.95
C GLY A 27 2.13 5.78 -9.46
N GLY A 28 1.92 6.88 -8.73
CA GLY A 28 1.44 6.78 -7.35
C GLY A 28 0.85 8.07 -6.79
N MET A 29 -0.36 8.00 -6.22
CA MET A 29 -1.04 9.18 -5.68
C MET A 29 -0.36 9.80 -4.43
N ASN A 30 0.56 9.07 -3.78
CA ASN A 30 1.24 9.49 -2.55
C ASN A 30 2.77 9.65 -2.71
N SER A 31 3.32 9.44 -3.91
CA SER A 31 4.78 9.45 -4.14
C SER A 31 5.12 9.75 -5.58
N ALA A 32 6.30 10.33 -5.81
CA ALA A 32 6.88 10.38 -7.14
C ALA A 32 7.73 9.12 -7.38
N THR A 33 7.60 8.52 -8.56
CA THR A 33 8.34 7.30 -8.93
C THR A 33 9.01 7.42 -10.29
N TRP A 34 10.17 6.79 -10.41
CA TRP A 34 10.93 6.69 -11.66
C TRP A 34 11.37 5.25 -11.89
N PHE A 35 11.34 4.82 -13.14
CA PHE A 35 12.09 3.63 -13.54
C PHE A 35 13.57 3.98 -13.67
N VAL A 36 14.42 3.11 -13.13
CA VAL A 36 15.87 3.26 -13.19
C VAL A 36 16.44 2.01 -13.83
N THR A 37 17.36 2.18 -14.78
CA THR A 37 18.11 1.09 -15.41
C THR A 37 19.60 1.43 -15.40
N ASP A 38 20.45 0.43 -15.18
CA ASP A 38 21.92 0.52 -15.27
C ASP A 38 22.44 -0.82 -15.80
N GLY A 39 22.84 -0.86 -17.07
CA GLY A 39 23.07 -2.11 -17.79
C GLY A 39 21.80 -2.97 -17.91
N GLU A 40 21.88 -4.23 -17.50
CA GLU A 40 20.75 -5.18 -17.53
C GLU A 40 19.86 -5.10 -16.27
N GLN A 41 20.26 -4.33 -15.27
CA GLN A 41 19.56 -4.25 -13.99
C GLN A 41 18.52 -3.13 -14.01
N ARG A 42 17.40 -3.36 -13.33
CA ARG A 42 16.28 -2.43 -13.23
C ARG A 42 15.87 -2.23 -11.78
N TRP A 43 15.44 -1.01 -11.48
CA TRP A 43 14.91 -0.59 -10.18
C TRP A 43 13.76 0.40 -10.34
N VAL A 44 13.12 0.70 -9.22
CA VAL A 44 12.22 1.84 -9.07
C VAL A 44 12.83 2.80 -8.05
N ALA A 45 13.07 4.04 -8.43
CA ALA A 45 13.32 5.10 -7.44
C ALA A 45 11.97 5.64 -6.96
N LYS A 46 11.78 5.75 -5.64
CA LYS A 46 10.55 6.26 -5.03
C LYS A 46 10.89 7.38 -4.06
N ALA A 47 10.24 8.52 -4.25
CA ALA A 47 10.35 9.69 -3.39
C ALA A 47 9.04 9.94 -2.65
N VAL A 48 9.16 10.21 -1.34
CA VAL A 48 8.02 10.55 -0.48
C VAL A 48 8.19 11.95 0.09
N VAL A 49 7.11 12.53 0.61
CA VAL A 49 7.21 13.81 1.33
C VAL A 49 8.08 13.66 2.60
N PRO A 50 8.80 14.70 3.05
CA PRO A 50 9.70 14.61 4.20
C PRO A 50 9.06 14.05 5.47
N ALA A 51 7.79 14.40 5.73
CA ALA A 51 7.04 13.92 6.88
C ALA A 51 6.78 12.41 6.87
N ALA A 52 6.85 11.75 5.72
CA ALA A 52 6.62 10.31 5.56
C ALA A 52 7.91 9.48 5.63
N ARG A 53 9.07 10.09 5.94
CA ARG A 53 10.38 9.40 5.93
C ARG A 53 10.40 8.14 6.78
N GLU A 54 9.95 8.21 8.02
CA GLU A 54 10.03 7.08 8.96
C GLU A 54 9.03 5.97 8.59
N SER A 55 7.80 6.33 8.22
CA SER A 55 6.81 5.38 7.71
C SER A 55 7.35 4.66 6.47
N PHE A 56 7.94 5.40 5.53
CA PHE A 56 8.54 4.84 4.32
C PHE A 56 9.68 3.87 4.66
N ARG A 57 10.61 4.27 5.55
CA ARG A 57 11.67 3.38 6.03
C ARG A 57 11.10 2.09 6.66
N GLY A 58 10.00 2.21 7.40
CA GLY A 58 9.27 1.06 7.93
C GLY A 58 8.75 0.13 6.82
N GLY A 59 8.09 0.68 5.80
CA GLY A 59 7.61 -0.09 4.64
C GLY A 59 8.75 -0.81 3.90
N LEU A 60 9.89 -0.14 3.73
CA LEU A 60 11.09 -0.74 3.16
C LEU A 60 11.62 -1.93 3.96
N ALA A 61 11.57 -1.86 5.30
CA ALA A 61 11.95 -2.97 6.17
C ALA A 61 10.99 -4.17 6.02
N VAL A 62 9.68 -3.92 5.83
CA VAL A 62 8.70 -4.98 5.52
C VAL A 62 9.03 -5.66 4.20
N ALA A 63 9.31 -4.88 3.14
CA ALA A 63 9.70 -5.43 1.84
C ALA A 63 10.97 -6.30 1.94
N THR A 64 11.99 -5.87 2.71
CA THR A 64 13.18 -6.69 2.98
C THR A 64 12.83 -8.01 3.68
N ALA A 65 11.95 -7.99 4.67
CA ALA A 65 11.54 -9.20 5.39
C ALA A 65 10.83 -10.21 4.45
N LEU A 66 9.98 -9.71 3.55
CA LEU A 66 9.30 -10.55 2.55
C LEU A 66 10.26 -11.17 1.54
N GLU A 67 11.22 -10.42 1.02
CA GLU A 67 12.21 -10.98 0.10
C GLU A 67 13.10 -12.02 0.78
N THR A 68 13.44 -11.79 2.06
CA THR A 68 14.16 -12.79 2.88
C THR A 68 13.33 -14.07 3.06
N ALA A 69 12.01 -13.95 3.12
CA ALA A 69 11.07 -15.07 3.16
C ALA A 69 10.77 -15.69 1.77
N GLY A 70 11.42 -15.20 0.70
CA GLY A 70 11.25 -15.71 -0.67
C GLY A 70 10.01 -15.17 -1.40
N ILE A 71 9.41 -14.09 -0.91
CA ILE A 71 8.29 -13.40 -1.58
C ILE A 71 8.84 -12.11 -2.21
N PRO A 72 8.84 -11.98 -3.55
CA PRO A 72 9.30 -10.75 -4.20
C PRO A 72 8.49 -9.55 -3.72
N ALA A 73 9.15 -8.50 -3.23
CA ALA A 73 8.47 -7.36 -2.64
C ALA A 73 9.08 -6.00 -3.00
N GLY A 74 10.13 -5.99 -3.82
CA GLY A 74 10.83 -4.77 -4.19
C GLY A 74 11.64 -4.22 -3.02
N ALA A 75 12.38 -5.11 -2.34
CA ALA A 75 13.22 -4.74 -1.22
C ALA A 75 14.18 -3.60 -1.62
N PRO A 76 14.47 -2.66 -0.71
CA PRO A 76 15.38 -1.57 -0.97
C PRO A 76 16.79 -2.08 -1.30
N ARG A 77 17.42 -1.47 -2.30
CA ARG A 77 18.88 -1.47 -2.44
C ARG A 77 19.43 -0.43 -1.44
N PRO A 78 20.23 -0.84 -0.44
CA PRO A 78 20.86 0.11 0.47
C PRO A 78 21.79 1.06 -0.28
N THR A 79 21.94 2.27 0.26
CA THR A 79 22.99 3.19 -0.19
C THR A 79 24.37 2.63 0.12
N ARG A 80 25.43 3.27 -0.41
CA ARG A 80 26.83 2.97 -0.09
C ARG A 80 27.15 3.00 1.41
N LEU A 81 26.37 3.75 2.20
CA LEU A 81 26.53 3.86 3.64
C LEU A 81 25.63 2.86 4.41
N GLY A 82 24.86 2.04 3.70
CA GLY A 82 23.96 1.06 4.28
C GLY A 82 22.56 1.59 4.61
N ASP A 83 22.29 2.88 4.40
CA ASP A 83 20.97 3.46 4.63
C ASP A 83 19.94 2.97 3.60
N LEU A 84 18.70 2.72 4.04
CA LEU A 84 17.59 2.34 3.14
C LEU A 84 16.99 3.55 2.40
N VAL A 85 17.14 4.76 2.96
CA VAL A 85 16.56 6.00 2.45
C VAL A 85 17.63 7.10 2.44
N ALA A 86 17.95 7.62 1.25
CA ALA A 86 18.81 8.79 1.10
C ALA A 86 18.00 10.08 1.09
N ASP A 87 18.65 11.20 1.39
CA ASP A 87 18.09 12.52 1.14
C ASP A 87 18.61 13.06 -0.19
N VAL A 88 17.68 13.52 -1.04
CA VAL A 88 17.99 14.18 -2.31
C VAL A 88 17.28 15.53 -2.31
N ASP A 89 18.02 16.59 -2.02
CA ASP A 89 17.53 17.97 -1.90
C ASP A 89 16.38 18.12 -0.90
N GLY A 90 16.51 17.50 0.28
CA GLY A 90 15.51 17.52 1.34
C GLY A 90 14.37 16.53 1.14
N VAL A 91 14.39 15.73 0.06
CA VAL A 91 13.35 14.75 -0.26
C VAL A 91 13.87 13.33 0.05
N PRO A 92 13.19 12.56 0.91
CA PRO A 92 13.54 11.16 1.15
C PRO A 92 13.31 10.30 -0.10
N VAL A 93 14.34 9.54 -0.50
CA VAL A 93 14.32 8.65 -1.67
C VAL A 93 14.83 7.26 -1.31
N GLY A 94 14.11 6.24 -1.75
CA GLY A 94 14.54 4.83 -1.75
C GLY A 94 14.73 4.31 -3.17
N LEU A 95 15.68 3.39 -3.35
CA LEU A 95 15.87 2.65 -4.60
C LEU A 95 15.43 1.21 -4.39
N LEU A 96 14.42 0.76 -5.12
CA LEU A 96 13.71 -0.49 -4.89
C LEU A 96 14.06 -1.50 -5.98
N THR A 97 14.30 -2.75 -5.59
CA THR A 97 14.50 -3.85 -6.54
C THR A 97 13.29 -3.97 -7.46
N TRP A 98 13.54 -4.13 -8.76
CA TRP A 98 12.47 -4.38 -9.72
C TRP A 98 11.85 -5.76 -9.51
N VAL A 99 10.53 -5.81 -9.34
CA VAL A 99 9.77 -7.07 -9.34
C VAL A 99 9.19 -7.30 -10.74
N PRO A 100 9.66 -8.31 -11.48
CA PRO A 100 9.20 -8.58 -12.84
C PRO A 100 7.80 -9.20 -12.86
N GLY A 101 7.24 -9.29 -14.08
CA GLY A 101 5.92 -9.87 -14.30
C GLY A 101 4.85 -8.83 -14.57
N ALA A 102 3.61 -9.30 -14.70
CA ALA A 102 2.42 -8.49 -14.94
C ALA A 102 1.46 -8.57 -13.75
N GLU A 103 0.43 -7.72 -13.76
CA GLU A 103 -0.71 -7.87 -12.85
C GLU A 103 -1.39 -9.24 -13.09
N PRO A 104 -1.72 -10.00 -12.03
CA PRO A 104 -2.46 -11.25 -12.18
C PRO A 104 -3.92 -11.00 -12.58
N ASP A 105 -4.41 -11.78 -13.53
CA ASP A 105 -5.82 -11.80 -13.95
C ASP A 105 -6.71 -12.68 -13.06
N ASP A 106 -6.12 -13.68 -12.37
CA ASP A 106 -6.83 -14.56 -11.44
C ASP A 106 -6.77 -14.06 -9.99
N GLN A 107 -7.93 -13.73 -9.44
CA GLN A 107 -8.09 -13.33 -8.04
C GLN A 107 -7.60 -14.37 -7.02
N ARG A 108 -7.52 -15.65 -7.40
CA ARG A 108 -6.92 -16.70 -6.54
C ARG A 108 -5.44 -16.44 -6.29
N VAL A 109 -4.71 -15.95 -7.30
CA VAL A 109 -3.29 -15.61 -7.17
C VAL A 109 -3.10 -14.47 -6.17
N ILE A 110 -3.98 -13.47 -6.22
CA ILE A 110 -4.04 -12.36 -5.26
C ILE A 110 -4.30 -12.89 -3.85
N GLY A 111 -5.38 -13.65 -3.66
CA GLY A 111 -5.77 -14.22 -2.36
C GLY A 111 -4.68 -15.10 -1.73
N ALA A 112 -4.14 -16.06 -2.50
CA ALA A 112 -3.04 -16.91 -2.06
C ALA A 112 -1.79 -16.10 -1.70
N THR A 113 -1.43 -15.12 -2.52
CA THR A 113 -0.23 -14.30 -2.29
C THR A 113 -0.37 -13.44 -1.05
N LEU A 114 -1.51 -12.78 -0.86
CA LEU A 114 -1.77 -11.99 0.35
C LEU A 114 -1.73 -12.85 1.62
N GLY A 115 -2.29 -14.06 1.58
CA GLY A 115 -2.19 -15.00 2.69
C GLY A 115 -0.76 -15.45 2.97
N ARG A 116 0.06 -15.70 1.93
CA ARG A 116 1.50 -15.99 2.11
C ARG A 116 2.26 -14.81 2.73
N VAL A 117 1.97 -13.59 2.29
CA VAL A 117 2.54 -12.35 2.85
C VAL A 117 2.25 -12.24 4.34
N HIS A 118 0.97 -12.34 4.74
CA HIS A 118 0.61 -12.27 6.16
C HIS A 118 1.22 -13.40 6.99
N ARG A 119 1.35 -14.61 6.43
CA ARG A 119 2.03 -15.71 7.10
C ARG A 119 3.51 -15.40 7.32
N ALA A 120 4.21 -14.92 6.29
CA ALA A 120 5.63 -14.59 6.36
C ALA A 120 5.94 -13.46 7.34
N LEU A 121 5.00 -12.52 7.51
CA LEU A 121 5.16 -11.37 8.40
C LEU A 121 4.68 -11.60 9.84
N ARG A 122 4.14 -12.78 10.17
CA ARG A 122 3.54 -13.07 11.48
C ARG A 122 4.45 -12.73 12.66
N ASP A 123 5.73 -13.09 12.55
CA ASP A 123 6.72 -12.92 13.62
C ASP A 123 7.69 -11.77 13.34
N VAL A 124 7.40 -10.95 12.33
CA VAL A 124 8.22 -9.78 11.96
C VAL A 124 7.78 -8.58 12.79
N SER A 125 8.75 -7.92 13.42
CA SER A 125 8.56 -6.65 14.11
C SER A 125 9.37 -5.56 13.42
N VAL A 126 8.72 -4.45 13.10
CA VAL A 126 9.37 -3.25 12.56
C VAL A 126 9.32 -2.15 13.62
N PRO A 127 10.48 -1.63 14.08
CA PRO A 127 10.51 -0.53 15.02
C PRO A 127 9.75 0.70 14.50
N GLY A 128 8.92 1.29 15.35
CA GLY A 128 8.12 2.46 14.99
C GLY A 128 6.93 2.18 14.08
N ALA A 129 6.55 0.90 13.88
CA ALA A 129 5.33 0.56 13.15
C ALA A 129 4.11 1.29 13.73
N GLU A 130 3.35 1.92 12.83
CA GLU A 130 2.11 2.60 13.18
C GLU A 130 1.06 1.59 13.62
N ARG A 131 0.08 2.05 14.41
CA ARG A 131 -0.99 1.19 14.92
C ARG A 131 -2.31 1.55 14.25
N PHE A 132 -3.03 0.53 13.80
CA PHE A 132 -4.37 0.67 13.27
C PHE A 132 -5.37 1.18 14.33
N HIS A 133 -6.27 2.12 14.05
CA HIS A 133 -6.50 2.87 12.79
C HIS A 133 -6.23 4.38 12.94
N TRP A 134 -6.09 5.08 11.80
CA TRP A 134 -5.76 6.51 11.72
C TRP A 134 -6.95 7.44 11.39
N VAL A 135 -8.12 6.89 11.05
CA VAL A 135 -9.29 7.69 10.65
C VAL A 135 -9.86 8.47 11.83
N ASP A 136 -9.94 9.80 11.70
CA ASP A 136 -10.62 10.69 12.65
C ASP A 136 -11.99 11.13 12.11
N PRO A 137 -13.12 10.63 12.67
CA PRO A 137 -14.46 10.99 12.20
C PRO A 137 -14.84 12.47 12.47
N ARG A 138 -14.03 13.20 13.23
CA ARG A 138 -14.22 14.63 13.52
C ARG A 138 -13.42 15.55 12.61
N ALA A 139 -12.60 15.00 11.70
CA ALA A 139 -11.75 15.81 10.85
C ALA A 139 -12.56 16.77 9.96
N GLY A 140 -12.05 17.99 9.77
CA GLY A 140 -12.76 19.05 9.03
C GLY A 140 -12.93 18.77 7.54
N HIS A 141 -12.00 18.04 6.92
CA HIS A 141 -12.09 17.68 5.50
C HIS A 141 -13.27 16.76 5.17
N LEU A 142 -13.92 16.15 6.17
CA LEU A 142 -15.09 15.30 5.94
C LEU A 142 -16.37 16.08 5.58
N ASP A 143 -16.33 17.42 5.60
CA ASP A 143 -17.46 18.28 5.22
C ASP A 143 -17.53 18.59 3.71
N VAL A 144 -16.67 17.99 2.88
CA VAL A 144 -16.69 18.18 1.42
C VAL A 144 -18.03 17.81 0.77
N GLU A 145 -18.77 16.86 1.35
CA GLU A 145 -20.07 16.40 0.89
C GLU A 145 -20.94 15.97 2.09
N PRO A 146 -22.27 16.21 2.10
CA PRO A 146 -23.11 15.96 3.26
C PRO A 146 -23.14 14.52 3.79
N TRP A 147 -22.81 13.54 2.93
CA TRP A 147 -22.86 12.12 3.27
C TRP A 147 -21.54 11.59 3.86
N VAL A 148 -20.41 12.27 3.63
CA VAL A 148 -19.07 11.74 3.94
C VAL A 148 -18.88 11.57 5.44
N ARG A 149 -19.04 12.65 6.22
CA ARG A 149 -18.88 12.59 7.69
C ARG A 149 -19.82 11.55 8.34
N PRO A 150 -21.13 11.49 8.04
CA PRO A 150 -22.00 10.45 8.57
C PRO A 150 -21.55 9.02 8.23
N ALA A 151 -21.14 8.78 6.98
CA ALA A 151 -20.73 7.45 6.54
C ALA A 151 -19.42 7.00 7.21
N VAL A 152 -18.42 7.88 7.27
CA VAL A 152 -17.14 7.61 7.96
C VAL A 152 -17.38 7.36 9.45
N SER A 153 -18.19 8.19 10.10
CA SER A 153 -18.52 8.03 11.53
C SER A 153 -19.23 6.70 11.82
N ALA A 154 -20.15 6.29 10.94
CA ALA A 154 -20.86 5.02 11.06
C ALA A 154 -19.90 3.82 10.91
N ALA A 155 -18.96 3.88 9.98
CA ALA A 155 -17.96 2.83 9.78
C ALA A 155 -16.99 2.70 10.95
N VAL A 156 -16.49 3.82 11.50
CA VAL A 156 -15.66 3.82 12.73
C VAL A 156 -16.43 3.25 13.91
N THR A 157 -17.70 3.64 14.08
CA THR A 157 -18.56 3.09 15.14
C THR A 157 -18.78 1.58 14.99
N ALA A 158 -18.94 1.09 13.76
CA ALA A 158 -19.10 -0.33 13.49
C ALA A 158 -17.82 -1.12 13.78
N TRP A 159 -16.66 -0.54 13.45
CA TRP A 159 -15.35 -1.06 13.81
C TRP A 159 -15.19 -1.18 15.33
N ASP A 160 -15.51 -0.14 16.10
CA ASP A 160 -15.38 -0.15 17.57
C ASP A 160 -16.25 -1.24 18.21
N ARG A 161 -17.43 -1.52 17.63
CA ARG A 161 -18.36 -2.56 18.09
C ARG A 161 -17.90 -3.99 17.77
N LEU A 162 -17.02 -4.17 16.78
CA LEU A 162 -16.52 -5.48 16.38
C LEU A 162 -15.59 -6.13 17.44
N ASP A 163 -15.12 -5.33 18.40
CA ASP A 163 -14.04 -5.67 19.34
C ASP A 163 -12.75 -6.08 18.61
N PRO A 164 -11.83 -5.14 18.38
CA PRO A 164 -10.57 -5.39 17.69
C PRO A 164 -9.68 -6.46 18.34
N THR A 165 -9.88 -6.77 19.63
CA THR A 165 -9.10 -7.80 20.34
C THR A 165 -9.47 -9.22 19.89
N THR A 166 -10.61 -9.37 19.20
CA THR A 166 -11.09 -10.66 18.68
C THR A 166 -10.56 -11.01 17.29
N LEU A 167 -9.74 -10.13 16.72
CA LEU A 167 -9.23 -10.25 15.35
C LEU A 167 -7.78 -10.74 15.34
N THR A 168 -7.36 -11.28 14.21
CA THR A 168 -5.97 -11.65 13.96
C THR A 168 -5.19 -10.41 13.50
N TRP A 169 -4.12 -10.07 14.22
CA TRP A 169 -3.28 -8.89 13.93
C TRP A 169 -1.95 -9.26 13.27
N GLY A 170 -1.40 -8.34 12.49
CA GLY A 170 -0.07 -8.41 11.90
C GLY A 170 0.30 -7.15 11.14
N LEU A 171 1.44 -7.17 10.46
CA LEU A 171 1.85 -6.09 9.55
C LEU A 171 0.98 -6.11 8.29
N LEU A 172 0.54 -4.92 7.87
CA LEU A 172 -0.37 -4.69 6.76
C LEU A 172 0.35 -4.04 5.58
N HIS A 173 -0.05 -4.43 4.38
CA HIS A 173 0.21 -3.71 3.13
C HIS A 173 -0.57 -2.40 3.06
N THR A 174 -1.77 -2.36 3.67
CA THR A 174 -2.72 -1.25 3.74
C THR A 174 -3.46 -0.90 2.45
N ASP A 175 -2.89 -1.22 1.29
CA ASP A 175 -3.57 -1.02 0.01
C ASP A 175 -3.21 -2.07 -1.06
N PRO A 176 -3.51 -3.36 -0.85
CA PRO A 176 -3.18 -4.44 -1.80
C PRO A 176 -4.08 -4.36 -3.05
N ALA A 177 -3.84 -3.36 -3.89
CA ALA A 177 -4.48 -3.18 -5.19
C ALA A 177 -3.92 -4.18 -6.21
N PRO A 178 -4.70 -4.63 -7.21
CA PRO A 178 -4.26 -5.61 -8.22
C PRO A 178 -2.92 -5.25 -8.86
N GLU A 179 -2.70 -3.99 -9.19
CA GLU A 179 -1.49 -3.47 -9.82
C GLU A 179 -0.23 -3.65 -8.95
N ALA A 180 -0.38 -3.77 -7.63
CA ALA A 180 0.69 -4.05 -6.68
C ALA A 180 1.13 -5.53 -6.71
N PHE A 181 0.33 -6.43 -7.27
CA PHE A 181 0.70 -7.83 -7.44
C PHE A 181 1.42 -8.02 -8.76
N ARG A 182 2.59 -8.67 -8.73
CA ARG A 182 3.39 -8.96 -9.92
C ARG A 182 3.59 -10.46 -10.05
N VAL A 183 3.15 -11.06 -11.16
CA VAL A 183 3.31 -12.49 -11.43
C VAL A 183 4.22 -12.72 -12.63
N GLU A 184 5.26 -13.53 -12.42
CA GLU A 184 6.15 -14.02 -13.46
C GLU A 184 6.43 -15.50 -13.24
N ARG A 185 6.28 -16.33 -14.29
CA ARG A 185 6.60 -17.77 -14.28
C ARG A 185 6.00 -18.52 -13.08
N GLY A 186 4.77 -18.16 -12.69
CA GLY A 186 4.03 -18.77 -11.58
C GLY A 186 4.42 -18.28 -10.19
N VAL A 187 5.38 -17.37 -10.06
CA VAL A 187 5.74 -16.72 -8.80
C VAL A 187 5.08 -15.35 -8.77
N CYS A 188 4.25 -15.12 -7.74
CA CYS A 188 3.64 -13.82 -7.49
C CYS A 188 4.26 -13.15 -6.26
N GLY A 189 4.60 -11.87 -6.41
CA GLY A 189 5.05 -10.96 -5.36
C GLY A 189 4.12 -9.77 -5.18
N VAL A 190 4.40 -8.92 -4.18
CA VAL A 190 3.60 -7.72 -3.85
C VAL A 190 4.54 -6.54 -3.62
N ILE A 191 4.41 -5.48 -4.42
CA ILE A 191 5.20 -4.24 -4.34
C ILE A 191 4.44 -3.13 -3.64
N ASP A 192 5.06 -1.95 -3.52
CA ASP A 192 4.46 -0.70 -3.02
C ASP A 192 4.27 -0.57 -1.48
N TRP A 193 5.16 -1.21 -0.73
CA TRP A 193 5.25 -1.08 0.74
C TRP A 193 5.66 0.34 1.18
N SER A 194 4.66 1.16 1.51
CA SER A 194 4.83 2.59 1.83
C SER A 194 4.89 2.89 3.33
N VAL A 195 4.39 1.98 4.16
CA VAL A 195 4.32 2.14 5.62
C VAL A 195 4.49 0.79 6.31
N ALA A 196 5.10 0.78 7.50
CA ALA A 196 4.93 -0.33 8.43
C ALA A 196 3.75 -0.01 9.34
N LEU A 197 2.61 -0.67 9.12
CA LEU A 197 1.42 -0.52 9.95
C LEU A 197 0.98 -1.87 10.49
N ALA A 198 0.79 -1.96 11.80
CA ALA A 198 0.27 -3.14 12.47
C ALA A 198 -1.24 -2.98 12.71
N GLY A 199 -2.02 -3.96 12.25
CA GLY A 199 -3.47 -3.92 12.30
C GLY A 199 -4.11 -5.29 12.08
N PRO A 200 -5.45 -5.35 12.02
CA PRO A 200 -6.16 -6.57 11.68
C PRO A 200 -5.88 -6.97 10.23
N LEU A 201 -5.46 -8.22 10.01
CA LEU A 201 -5.14 -8.74 8.68
C LEU A 201 -6.34 -8.67 7.72
N LEU A 202 -7.56 -8.66 8.27
CA LEU A 202 -8.78 -8.47 7.50
C LEU A 202 -8.85 -7.12 6.79
N TYR A 203 -8.11 -6.10 7.23
CA TYR A 203 -8.10 -4.81 6.55
C TYR A 203 -7.52 -4.93 5.14
N ASP A 204 -6.41 -5.64 4.99
CA ASP A 204 -5.82 -5.92 3.67
C ASP A 204 -6.73 -6.81 2.81
N LEU A 205 -7.35 -7.83 3.41
CA LEU A 205 -8.31 -8.66 2.70
C LEU A 205 -9.51 -7.83 2.21
N ALA A 206 -10.03 -6.93 3.04
CA ALA A 206 -11.12 -6.02 2.69
C ALA A 206 -10.72 -5.04 1.58
N SER A 207 -9.49 -4.52 1.59
CA SER A 207 -8.92 -3.73 0.49
C SER A 207 -8.88 -4.52 -0.81
N ALA A 208 -8.38 -5.75 -0.80
CA ALA A 208 -8.34 -6.58 -2.00
C ALA A 208 -9.77 -6.90 -2.51
N VAL A 209 -10.72 -7.17 -1.61
CA VAL A 209 -12.16 -7.36 -1.92
C VAL A 209 -12.75 -6.13 -2.58
N MET A 210 -12.40 -4.91 -2.13
CA MET A 210 -12.82 -3.65 -2.77
C MET A 210 -12.39 -3.58 -4.23
N TYR A 211 -11.13 -3.88 -4.53
CA TYR A 211 -10.62 -3.77 -5.89
C TYR A 211 -11.19 -4.79 -6.87
N VAL A 212 -11.58 -5.99 -6.40
CA VAL A 212 -12.22 -7.00 -7.26
C VAL A 212 -13.73 -6.78 -7.46
N GLY A 213 -14.27 -5.62 -7.06
CA GLY A 213 -15.68 -5.26 -7.24
C GLY A 213 -16.58 -5.57 -6.05
N GLY A 214 -16.00 -5.74 -4.85
CA GLY A 214 -16.73 -5.92 -3.60
C GLY A 214 -17.08 -7.37 -3.26
N PRO A 215 -17.75 -7.61 -2.11
CA PRO A 215 -17.95 -8.95 -1.55
C PRO A 215 -18.67 -9.93 -2.49
N GLY A 216 -19.56 -9.46 -3.35
CA GLY A 216 -20.28 -10.29 -4.32
C GLY A 216 -19.40 -10.90 -5.42
N HIS A 217 -18.19 -10.35 -5.64
CA HIS A 217 -17.27 -10.79 -6.68
C HIS A 217 -16.00 -11.45 -6.15
N ALA A 218 -15.81 -11.47 -4.82
CA ALA A 218 -14.52 -11.80 -4.20
C ALA A 218 -14.41 -13.25 -3.70
N ALA A 219 -15.35 -14.15 -4.03
CA ALA A 219 -15.37 -15.51 -3.50
C ALA A 219 -14.07 -16.27 -3.77
N ALA A 220 -13.55 -16.22 -4.99
CA ALA A 220 -12.30 -16.91 -5.36
C ALA A 220 -11.08 -16.36 -4.60
N LEU A 221 -11.04 -15.04 -4.39
CA LEU A 221 -9.99 -14.36 -3.62
C LEU A 221 -10.02 -14.81 -2.15
N VAL A 222 -11.18 -14.71 -1.52
CA VAL A 222 -11.37 -14.98 -0.09
C VAL A 222 -11.09 -16.45 0.23
N GLU A 223 -11.58 -17.38 -0.60
CA GLU A 223 -11.31 -18.81 -0.40
C GLU A 223 -9.81 -19.12 -0.53
N SER A 224 -9.14 -18.57 -1.55
CA SER A 224 -7.70 -18.81 -1.74
C SER A 224 -6.84 -18.20 -0.63
N TYR A 225 -7.28 -17.07 -0.05
CA TYR A 225 -6.68 -16.49 1.15
C TYR A 225 -6.87 -17.39 2.37
N LEU A 226 -8.09 -17.91 2.58
CA LEU A 226 -8.44 -18.80 3.69
C LEU A 226 -7.66 -20.12 3.66
N ASP A 227 -7.36 -20.64 2.46
CA ASP A 227 -6.50 -21.83 2.28
C ASP A 227 -5.08 -21.62 2.85
N GLN A 228 -4.66 -20.37 3.08
CA GLN A 228 -3.40 -20.07 3.77
C GLN A 228 -3.51 -20.19 5.31
N GLY A 229 -4.69 -20.34 5.88
CA GLY A 229 -4.87 -20.62 7.31
C GLY A 229 -4.30 -19.55 8.25
N VAL A 230 -4.15 -18.32 7.77
CA VAL A 230 -3.59 -17.22 8.57
C VAL A 230 -4.64 -16.58 9.46
N VAL A 231 -5.88 -16.49 8.97
CA VAL A 231 -7.05 -15.96 9.67
C VAL A 231 -8.13 -17.05 9.71
N PRO A 232 -8.80 -17.29 10.85
CA PRO A 232 -9.89 -18.25 10.92
C PRO A 232 -11.07 -17.88 10.02
N ARG A 233 -11.71 -18.86 9.38
CA ARG A 233 -12.91 -18.65 8.56
C ARG A 233 -14.04 -17.93 9.32
N ALA A 234 -14.28 -18.31 10.57
CA ALA A 234 -15.29 -17.68 11.41
C ALA A 234 -14.99 -16.19 11.68
N GLU A 235 -13.71 -15.80 11.72
CA GLU A 235 -13.33 -14.39 11.82
C GLU A 235 -13.67 -13.65 10.52
N VAL A 236 -13.29 -14.20 9.36
CA VAL A 236 -13.61 -13.62 8.04
C VAL A 236 -15.11 -13.44 7.86
N GLU A 237 -15.91 -14.49 8.08
CA GLU A 237 -17.37 -14.45 7.91
C GLU A 237 -18.05 -13.39 8.79
N ARG A 238 -17.57 -13.24 10.03
CA ARG A 238 -18.11 -12.27 10.99
C ARG A 238 -17.68 -10.84 10.68
N ALA A 239 -16.40 -10.63 10.38
CA ALA A 239 -15.76 -9.31 10.43
C ALA A 239 -15.51 -8.68 9.06
N LEU A 240 -15.39 -9.47 7.98
CA LEU A 240 -15.10 -8.93 6.65
C LEU A 240 -16.14 -7.91 6.17
N PRO A 241 -17.46 -8.08 6.38
CA PRO A 241 -18.44 -7.05 5.97
C PRO A 241 -18.26 -5.70 6.69
N VAL A 242 -17.87 -5.74 7.97
CA VAL A 242 -17.59 -4.52 8.75
C VAL A 242 -16.30 -3.87 8.26
N MET A 243 -15.25 -4.68 8.07
CA MET A 243 -13.96 -4.20 7.61
C MET A 243 -14.00 -3.65 6.18
N PHE A 244 -14.82 -4.24 5.31
CA PHE A 244 -15.07 -3.74 3.96
C PHE A 244 -15.67 -2.33 4.00
N ARG A 245 -16.71 -2.11 4.81
CA ARG A 245 -17.29 -0.76 4.98
C ARG A 245 -16.28 0.21 5.58
N PHE A 246 -15.47 -0.23 6.53
CA PHE A 246 -14.38 0.58 7.08
C PHE A 246 -13.37 0.98 5.99
N ARG A 247 -12.97 0.06 5.12
CA ARG A 247 -12.06 0.38 4.01
C ARG A 247 -12.67 1.36 2.99
N MET A 248 -13.96 1.24 2.70
CA MET A 248 -14.68 2.22 1.87
C MET A 248 -14.72 3.60 2.53
N ALA A 249 -14.92 3.65 3.85
CA ALA A 249 -14.82 4.88 4.63
C ALA A 249 -13.40 5.47 4.61
N VAL A 250 -12.35 4.65 4.61
CA VAL A 250 -10.97 5.11 4.40
C VAL A 250 -10.80 5.73 3.01
N GLN A 251 -11.40 5.17 1.94
CA GLN A 251 -11.39 5.84 0.63
C GLN A 251 -12.11 7.18 0.66
N ALA A 252 -13.27 7.25 1.32
CA ALA A 252 -14.00 8.51 1.45
C ALA A 252 -13.17 9.56 2.20
N ASP A 253 -12.55 9.19 3.33
CA ASP A 253 -11.63 10.05 4.10
C ASP A 253 -10.45 10.54 3.24
N TYR A 254 -9.81 9.62 2.52
CA TYR A 254 -8.65 9.90 1.67
C TYR A 254 -8.97 10.92 0.58
N PHE A 255 -10.00 10.66 -0.23
CA PHE A 255 -10.36 11.58 -1.32
C PHE A 255 -10.98 12.88 -0.81
N ALA A 256 -11.73 12.85 0.30
CA ALA A 256 -12.22 14.06 0.94
C ALA A 256 -11.07 14.97 1.40
N ARG A 257 -10.02 14.41 1.99
CA ARG A 257 -8.81 15.16 2.34
C ARG A 257 -8.15 15.77 1.11
N ARG A 258 -7.95 14.99 0.05
CA ARG A 258 -7.33 15.49 -1.20
C ARG A 258 -8.13 16.61 -1.84
N LEU A 259 -9.45 16.51 -1.87
CA LEU A 259 -10.33 17.57 -2.36
C LEU A 259 -10.23 18.83 -1.49
N ALA A 260 -10.28 18.67 -0.16
CA ALA A 260 -10.18 19.79 0.77
C ALA A 260 -8.84 20.54 0.68
N THR A 261 -7.75 19.85 0.33
CA THR A 261 -6.40 20.43 0.20
C THR A 261 -5.97 20.70 -1.23
N ASN A 262 -6.81 20.45 -2.23
CA ASN A 262 -6.46 20.49 -3.65
C ASN A 262 -5.19 19.67 -3.99
N ASP A 263 -5.06 18.48 -3.40
CA ASP A 263 -3.93 17.59 -3.65
C ASP A 263 -4.10 16.84 -4.98
N LEU A 264 -3.22 17.17 -5.93
CA LEU A 264 -3.15 16.59 -7.27
C LEU A 264 -1.91 15.68 -7.44
N THR A 265 -1.25 15.28 -6.35
CA THR A 265 -0.07 14.41 -6.45
C THR A 265 -0.43 13.12 -7.19
N GLY A 266 0.25 12.84 -8.30
CA GLY A 266 0.03 11.65 -9.13
C GLY A 266 -1.23 11.65 -10.01
N ILE A 267 -1.92 12.79 -10.18
CA ILE A 267 -3.11 12.92 -11.04
C ILE A 267 -3.12 14.28 -11.77
N ASP A 268 -3.76 14.33 -12.95
CA ASP A 268 -3.80 15.54 -13.78
C ASP A 268 -4.86 16.56 -13.33
N SER A 269 -5.92 16.10 -12.65
CA SER A 269 -7.03 16.96 -12.23
C SER A 269 -7.80 16.40 -11.03
N ASP A 270 -8.60 17.26 -10.40
CA ASP A 270 -9.48 16.90 -9.29
C ASP A 270 -10.61 15.93 -9.68
N ALA A 271 -10.89 15.76 -10.98
CA ALA A 271 -11.86 14.80 -11.48
C ALA A 271 -11.57 13.36 -11.01
N GLU A 272 -10.29 12.97 -10.92
CA GLU A 272 -9.91 11.65 -10.39
C GLU A 272 -10.18 11.54 -8.88
N ASN A 273 -9.98 12.62 -8.12
CA ASN A 273 -10.36 12.65 -6.70
C ASN A 273 -11.88 12.51 -6.52
N TRP A 274 -12.68 13.22 -7.33
CA TRP A 274 -14.14 13.11 -7.32
C TRP A 274 -14.64 11.72 -7.71
N LYS A 275 -14.05 11.11 -8.73
CA LYS A 275 -14.32 9.73 -9.14
C LYS A 275 -14.03 8.75 -8.01
N GLY A 276 -12.89 8.93 -7.34
CA GLY A 276 -12.52 8.17 -6.15
C GLY A 276 -13.53 8.30 -5.00
N LEU A 277 -13.96 9.53 -4.70
CA LEU A 277 -14.98 9.79 -3.68
C LEU A 277 -16.35 9.19 -4.05
N ALA A 278 -16.73 9.25 -5.33
CA ALA A 278 -17.96 8.63 -5.84
C ALA A 278 -17.92 7.10 -5.75
N ALA A 279 -16.77 6.48 -6.04
CA ALA A 279 -16.58 5.05 -5.86
C ALA A 279 -16.68 4.64 -4.38
N ALA A 280 -16.12 5.45 -3.47
CA ALA A 280 -16.26 5.25 -2.02
C ALA A 280 -17.73 5.25 -1.59
N ARG A 281 -18.53 6.19 -2.13
CA ARG A 281 -19.97 6.28 -1.87
C ARG A 281 -20.73 5.03 -2.31
N ALA A 282 -20.36 4.44 -3.45
CA ALA A 282 -21.07 3.27 -3.99
C ALA A 282 -20.89 2.01 -3.14
N GLY A 283 -19.84 1.92 -2.31
CA GLY A 283 -19.60 0.77 -1.42
C GLY A 283 -20.01 0.97 0.04
N LEU A 284 -20.51 2.14 0.42
CA LEU A 284 -21.01 2.47 1.76
C LEU A 284 -22.54 2.38 1.83
#